data_AF-A0A3S4E168-F1
#
_entry.id   AF-A0A3S4E168-F1
#
_cell.length_a   1.000
_cell.length_b   1.000
_cell.length_c   1.000
_cell.angle_alpha   90.00
_cell.angle_beta   90.00
_cell.angle_gamma   90.00
#
_symmetry.space_group_name_H-M   'P 1'
#
loop_
_entity.id
_entity.type
_entity.pdbx_description
1 polymer ?
#
loop_
_entity_poly.entity_id
_entity_poly.type
_entity_poly.pdbx_seq_one_letter_code
_entity_poly.pdbx_strand_id
1 'polypeptide(L)'
;MKYVFIEKHQAEFSIKAMCRVLHVARSGWYAWRQRRHQINRRQQFRLVCDDAVRQTFAKAKQRYGAPRLADELPEYNIKTIAASLRRQGCGRKPRAGSARSVTVSMVCQYPRIC
;
A
#
# COMPACT_ATOMS: atom_id res chain seq x y z
N MET A 1 1.61 21.52 -14.72
CA MET A 1 0.66 21.68 -13.58
C MET A 1 1.20 22.74 -12.62
N LYS A 2 0.52 23.90 -12.48
CA LYS A 2 1.00 25.04 -11.65
C LYS A 2 1.23 24.70 -10.17
N TYR A 3 0.38 23.86 -9.59
CA TYR A 3 0.48 23.48 -8.17
C TYR A 3 1.71 22.61 -7.85
N VAL A 4 2.16 21.77 -8.79
CA VAL A 4 3.36 20.93 -8.63
C VAL A 4 4.63 21.78 -8.58
N PHE A 5 4.67 22.88 -9.32
CA PHE A 5 5.76 23.84 -9.28
C PHE A 5 5.86 24.51 -7.89
N ILE A 6 4.71 24.95 -7.34
CA ILE A 6 4.66 25.54 -6.00
C ILE A 6 5.12 24.53 -4.94
N GLU A 7 4.75 23.25 -5.06
CA GLU A 7 5.17 22.19 -4.12
C GLU A 7 6.69 21.97 -4.12
N LYS A 8 7.34 22.01 -5.29
CA LYS A 8 8.79 21.83 -5.40
C LYS A 8 9.60 23.00 -4.83
N HIS A 9 9.11 24.22 -5.00
CA HIS A 9 9.83 25.45 -4.63
C HIS A 9 9.33 26.10 -3.34
N GLN A 10 8.47 25.43 -2.56
CA GLN A 10 7.94 25.96 -1.29
C GLN A 10 9.00 26.12 -0.19
N ALA A 11 10.14 25.44 -0.30
CA ALA A 11 11.25 25.55 0.66
C ALA A 11 12.11 26.80 0.41
N GLU A 12 12.15 27.29 -0.83
CA GLU A 12 12.98 28.42 -1.26
C GLU A 12 12.17 29.72 -1.32
N PHE A 13 10.87 29.64 -1.65
CA PHE A 13 10.03 30.82 -1.88
C PHE A 13 8.75 30.79 -1.04
N SER A 14 8.26 31.99 -0.68
CA SER A 14 6.97 32.10 0.00
C SER A 14 5.81 31.71 -0.93
N ILE A 15 4.91 30.87 -0.43
CA ILE A 15 3.70 30.44 -1.16
C ILE A 15 2.84 31.64 -1.59
N LYS A 16 2.81 32.71 -0.78
CA LYS A 16 2.07 33.94 -1.07
C LYS A 16 2.60 34.64 -2.32
N ALA A 17 3.93 34.73 -2.49
CA ALA A 17 4.54 35.30 -3.68
C ALA A 17 4.28 34.44 -4.92
N MET A 18 4.45 33.12 -4.81
CA MET A 18 4.20 32.21 -5.93
C MET A 18 2.73 32.21 -6.39
N CYS A 19 1.77 32.26 -5.46
CA CYS A 19 0.35 32.38 -5.80
C CYS A 19 0.03 33.67 -6.57
N ARG A 20 0.70 34.78 -6.24
CA ARG A 20 0.56 36.05 -6.97
C ARG A 20 1.13 35.95 -8.39
N VAL A 21 2.35 35.44 -8.54
CA VAL A 21 3.04 35.31 -9.84
C VAL A 21 2.33 34.35 -10.78
N LEU A 22 1.82 33.22 -10.27
CA LEU A 22 1.18 32.19 -11.09
C LEU A 22 -0.31 32.44 -11.36
N HIS A 23 -0.87 33.51 -10.80
CA HIS A 23 -2.30 33.84 -10.79
C HIS A 23 -3.17 32.68 -10.30
N VAL A 24 -2.84 32.15 -9.12
CA VAL A 24 -3.52 31.01 -8.51
C VAL A 24 -4.08 31.40 -7.14
N ALA A 25 -5.33 31.04 -6.87
CA ALA A 25 -5.93 31.24 -5.56
C ALA A 25 -5.22 30.41 -4.49
N ARG A 26 -4.91 31.04 -3.34
CA ARG A 26 -4.24 30.37 -2.22
C ARG A 26 -5.06 29.22 -1.65
N SER A 27 -6.39 29.37 -1.60
CA SER A 27 -7.33 28.31 -1.19
C SER A 27 -7.25 27.08 -2.12
N GLY A 28 -7.11 27.30 -3.43
CA GLY A 28 -6.94 26.23 -4.42
C GLY A 28 -5.68 25.41 -4.20
N TRP A 29 -4.56 26.05 -3.82
CA TRP A 29 -3.32 25.34 -3.50
C TRP A 29 -3.46 24.45 -2.27
N TYR A 30 -4.03 24.96 -1.17
CA TYR A 30 -4.25 24.14 0.03
C TYR A 30 -5.21 22.98 -0.23
N ALA A 31 -6.31 23.20 -0.96
CA ALA A 31 -7.26 22.14 -1.31
C ALA A 31 -6.64 21.09 -2.25
N TRP A 32 -5.77 21.50 -3.16
CA TRP A 32 -5.01 20.58 -4.01
C TRP A 32 -4.00 19.77 -3.19
N ARG A 33 -3.24 20.43 -2.30
CA ARG A 33 -2.28 19.77 -1.41
C ARG A 33 -2.96 18.75 -0.51
N GLN A 34 -4.10 19.11 0.09
CA GLN A 34 -4.90 18.16 0.87
C GLN A 34 -5.32 16.96 0.03
N ARG A 35 -5.93 17.15 -1.14
CA ARG A 35 -6.33 16.03 -2.02
C ARG A 35 -5.17 15.13 -2.46
N ARG A 36 -3.96 15.67 -2.57
CA ARG A 36 -2.75 14.92 -2.94
C ARG A 36 -2.22 14.05 -1.78
N HIS A 37 -2.34 14.52 -0.54
CA HIS A 37 -1.92 13.77 0.65
C HIS A 37 -3.02 12.88 1.22
N GLN A 38 -4.29 13.17 0.91
CA GLN A 38 -5.41 12.33 1.33
C GLN A 38 -5.38 11.00 0.56
N ILE A 39 -5.18 9.93 1.31
CA ILE A 39 -5.24 8.56 0.79
C ILE A 39 -6.67 8.33 0.31
N ASN A 40 -6.82 7.97 -0.96
CA ASN A 40 -8.13 7.70 -1.54
C ASN A 40 -8.83 6.59 -0.73
N ARG A 41 -10.15 6.67 -0.52
CA ARG A 41 -10.94 5.65 0.20
C ARG A 41 -10.64 4.22 -0.30
N ARG A 42 -10.42 4.08 -1.62
CA ARG A 42 -10.02 2.80 -2.23
C ARG A 42 -8.62 2.34 -1.81
N GLN A 43 -7.67 3.26 -1.67
CA GLN A 43 -6.33 2.95 -1.17
C GLN A 43 -6.38 2.60 0.31
N GLN A 44 -7.19 3.30 1.13
CA GLN A 44 -7.39 2.95 2.54
C GLN A 44 -7.96 1.54 2.69
N PHE A 45 -9.03 1.22 1.95
CA PHE A 45 -9.61 -0.12 1.93
C PHE A 45 -8.56 -1.17 1.53
N ARG A 46 -7.73 -0.88 0.52
CA ARG A 46 -6.64 -1.78 0.11
C ARG A 46 -5.64 -2.01 1.23
N LEU A 47 -5.23 -0.96 1.95
CA LEU A 47 -4.28 -1.08 3.06
C LEU A 47 -4.86 -1.92 4.19
N VAL A 48 -6.13 -1.70 4.56
CA VAL A 48 -6.82 -2.48 5.59
C VAL A 48 -6.93 -3.95 5.18
N CYS A 49 -7.36 -4.23 3.95
CA CYS A 49 -7.40 -5.59 3.42
C CYS A 49 -6.01 -6.25 3.40
N ASP A 50 -4.98 -5.51 2.96
CA ASP A 50 -3.62 -6.03 2.86
C ASP A 50 -3.06 -6.41 4.23
N ASP A 51 -3.36 -5.60 5.25
CA ASP A 51 -2.95 -5.88 6.62
C ASP A 51 -3.70 -7.08 7.21
N ALA A 52 -5.03 -7.14 7.05
CA ALA A 52 -5.83 -8.26 7.51
C ALA A 52 -5.38 -9.60 6.89
N VAL A 53 -5.14 -9.61 5.57
CA VAL A 53 -4.62 -10.80 4.85
C VAL A 53 -3.22 -11.17 5.32
N ARG A 54 -2.35 -10.20 5.60
CA ARG A 54 -0.99 -10.46 6.11
C ARG A 54 -1.03 -11.11 7.49
N GLN A 55 -1.85 -10.59 8.39
CA GLN A 55 -1.97 -11.09 9.75
C GLN A 55 -2.48 -12.54 9.77
N THR A 56 -3.54 -12.85 9.01
CA THR A 56 -4.06 -14.22 8.94
C THR A 56 -3.14 -15.17 8.20
N PHE A 57 -2.48 -14.72 7.14
CA PHE A 57 -1.45 -15.52 6.47
C PHE A 57 -0.26 -15.86 7.39
N ALA A 58 0.14 -14.93 8.26
CA ALA A 58 1.16 -15.16 9.28
C ALA A 58 0.68 -16.16 10.35
N LYS A 59 -0.56 -16.02 10.86
CA LYS A 59 -1.19 -16.98 11.78
C LYS A 59 -1.26 -18.39 11.18
N ALA A 60 -1.60 -18.48 9.90
CA ALA A 60 -1.68 -19.72 9.13
C ALA A 60 -0.32 -20.32 8.72
N LYS A 61 0.80 -19.77 9.21
CA LYS A 61 2.17 -20.21 8.89
C LYS A 61 2.43 -20.32 7.39
N GLN A 62 1.83 -19.42 6.60
CA GLN A 62 2.01 -19.36 5.13
C GLN A 62 1.58 -20.64 4.37
N ARG A 63 0.71 -21.46 4.98
CA ARG A 63 0.23 -22.72 4.40
C ARG A 63 -1.05 -22.53 3.57
N TYR A 64 -1.87 -21.56 3.95
CA TYR A 64 -3.17 -21.32 3.34
C TYR A 64 -3.05 -20.48 2.07
N GLY A 65 -3.82 -20.87 1.06
CA GLY A 65 -4.00 -20.09 -0.16
C GLY A 65 -5.26 -19.22 -0.08
N ALA A 66 -5.52 -18.44 -1.13
CA ALA A 66 -6.65 -17.52 -1.19
C ALA A 66 -8.02 -18.12 -0.80
N PRO A 67 -8.39 -19.37 -1.17
CA PRO A 67 -9.68 -19.94 -0.79
C PRO A 67 -9.82 -20.12 0.73
N ARG A 68 -8.83 -20.71 1.40
CA ARG A 68 -8.87 -20.97 2.85
C ARG A 68 -8.74 -19.70 3.68
N LEU A 69 -8.06 -18.67 3.16
CA LEU A 69 -8.01 -17.36 3.80
C LEU A 69 -9.34 -16.61 3.67
N ALA A 70 -10.13 -16.88 2.63
CA ALA A 70 -11.46 -16.28 2.50
C ALA A 70 -12.46 -16.88 3.49
N ASP A 71 -12.30 -18.16 3.87
CA ASP A 71 -13.09 -18.77 4.94
C ASP A 71 -12.83 -18.10 6.30
N GLU A 72 -11.58 -17.69 6.56
CA GLU A 72 -11.20 -16.97 7.79
C GLU A 72 -11.53 -15.46 7.75
N LEU A 73 -11.63 -14.86 6.55
CA LEU A 73 -12.03 -13.46 6.35
C LEU A 73 -13.26 -13.39 5.42
N PRO A 74 -14.46 -13.72 5.92
CA PRO A 74 -15.68 -13.69 5.11
C PRO A 74 -16.05 -12.27 4.65
N GLU A 75 -15.50 -11.23 5.28
CA GLU A 75 -15.67 -9.83 4.90
C GLU A 75 -15.06 -9.51 3.52
N TYR A 76 -14.13 -10.31 3.02
CA TYR A 76 -13.41 -10.04 1.77
C TYR A 76 -13.58 -11.13 0.73
N ASN A 77 -13.86 -10.71 -0.51
CA ASN A 77 -13.95 -11.62 -1.66
C ASN A 77 -12.61 -12.35 -1.92
N ILE A 78 -12.70 -13.63 -2.32
CA ILE A 78 -11.55 -14.47 -2.69
C ILE A 78 -10.64 -13.79 -3.71
N LYS A 79 -11.21 -13.06 -4.68
CA LYS A 79 -10.47 -12.30 -5.70
C LYS A 79 -9.65 -11.17 -5.10
N THR A 80 -10.18 -10.48 -4.08
CA THR A 80 -9.50 -9.39 -3.37
C THR A 80 -8.33 -9.94 -2.57
N ILE A 81 -8.53 -11.06 -1.87
CA ILE A 81 -7.49 -11.75 -1.11
C ILE A 81 -6.39 -12.26 -2.05
N ALA A 82 -6.75 -12.89 -3.16
CA ALA A 82 -5.80 -13.35 -4.17
C ALA A 82 -4.97 -12.18 -4.77
N ALA A 83 -5.62 -11.05 -5.06
CA ALA A 83 -4.94 -9.85 -5.53
C ALA A 83 -4.02 -9.23 -4.46
N SER A 84 -4.40 -9.30 -3.18
CA SER A 84 -3.56 -8.89 -2.06
C SER A 84 -2.32 -9.78 -1.95
N LEU A 85 -2.49 -11.11 -1.93
CA LEU A 85 -1.38 -12.07 -1.88
C LEU A 85 -0.38 -11.87 -3.03
N ARG A 86 -0.87 -11.64 -4.26
CA ARG A 86 -0.01 -11.32 -5.41
C ARG A 86 0.78 -10.03 -5.21
N ARG A 87 0.14 -8.96 -4.73
CA ARG A 87 0.82 -7.68 -4.45
C ARG A 87 1.87 -7.78 -3.35
N GLN A 88 1.63 -8.63 -2.35
CA GLN A 88 2.53 -8.82 -1.22
C GLN A 88 3.60 -9.89 -1.46
N GLY A 89 3.63 -10.54 -2.63
CA GLY A 89 4.56 -11.64 -2.92
C GLY A 89 4.39 -12.85 -1.99
N CYS A 90 3.24 -12.96 -1.32
CA CYS A 90 2.96 -14.01 -0.36
C CYS A 90 2.45 -15.26 -1.09
N GLY A 91 3.40 -16.10 -1.51
CA GLY A 91 3.15 -17.42 -2.05
C GLY A 91 3.17 -18.50 -0.97
N ARG A 92 2.63 -19.68 -1.28
CA ARG A 92 2.77 -20.84 -0.41
C ARG A 92 4.25 -21.14 -0.19
N LYS A 93 4.66 -21.27 1.07
CA LYS A 93 6.00 -21.77 1.38
C LYS A 93 6.09 -23.24 0.94
N PRO A 94 7.12 -23.64 0.16
CA PRO A 94 7.32 -25.05 -0.15
C PRO A 94 7.49 -25.84 1.14
N ARG A 95 6.96 -27.07 1.18
CA ARG A 95 7.19 -27.98 2.31
C ARG A 95 8.70 -28.25 2.40
N ALA A 96 9.26 -28.12 3.60
CA ALA A 96 10.63 -28.56 3.89
C ALA A 96 10.72 -30.05 3.53
N GLY A 97 11.37 -30.38 2.41
CA GLY A 97 11.46 -31.74 1.88
C GLY A 97 11.32 -31.88 0.35
N SER A 98 10.92 -30.84 -0.38
CA SER A 98 10.90 -30.88 -1.85
C SER A 98 12.05 -30.04 -2.41
N ALA A 99 13.14 -30.70 -2.79
CA ALA A 99 14.23 -30.11 -3.55
C ALA A 99 13.75 -29.82 -4.98
N ARG A 100 13.31 -28.59 -5.24
CA ARG A 100 13.40 -27.93 -6.56
C ARG A 100 13.53 -26.44 -6.32
N SER A 101 14.77 -26.00 -6.38
CA SER A 101 15.23 -24.63 -6.37
C SER A 101 14.58 -23.85 -7.52
N VAL A 102 13.73 -22.88 -7.21
CA VAL A 102 13.64 -21.65 -7.99
C VAL A 102 13.66 -20.50 -7.01
N THR A 103 14.77 -19.78 -7.06
CA THR A 103 15.04 -18.54 -6.35
C THR A 103 13.92 -17.54 -6.64
N VAL A 104 13.08 -17.26 -5.64
CA VAL A 104 12.33 -16.00 -5.58
C VAL A 104 12.52 -15.42 -4.20
N SER A 105 13.48 -14.49 -4.17
CA SER A 105 13.74 -13.44 -3.22
C SER A 105 12.91 -13.46 -1.94
N MET A 106 13.59 -13.92 -0.90
CA MET A 106 13.53 -13.45 0.47
C MET A 106 13.28 -11.94 0.55
N VAL A 107 12.03 -11.51 0.59
CA VAL A 107 11.63 -10.21 1.17
C VAL A 107 10.35 -10.40 1.97
N CYS A 108 10.46 -11.14 3.07
CA CYS A 108 9.65 -10.89 4.25
C CYS A 108 10.63 -10.68 5.41
N GLN A 109 11.48 -9.66 5.23
CA GLN A 109 12.39 -9.14 6.26
C GLN A 109 11.50 -8.48 7.33
N TYR A 110 11.06 -9.27 8.31
CA TYR A 110 10.60 -8.69 9.56
C TYR A 110 11.84 -8.25 10.35
N PRO A 111 11.96 -6.99 10.80
CA PRO A 111 12.65 -6.75 12.04
C PRO A 111 11.79 -7.42 13.12
N ARG A 112 12.38 -8.41 13.82
CA ARG A 112 11.85 -8.83 15.12
C ARG A 112 11.92 -7.61 16.03
N ILE A 113 10.77 -7.07 16.41
CA ILE A 113 10.68 -6.21 17.58
C ILE A 113 10.45 -7.17 18.74
N CYS A 114 11.53 -7.39 19.49
CA CYS A 114 11.46 -7.87 20.87
C CYS A 114 10.91 -6.74 21.75
#